data_AF-A0A523C2J7-F1
#
_entry.id   AF-A0A523C2J7-F1
#
_cell.length_a   1.000
_cell.length_b   1.000
_cell.length_c   1.000
_cell.angle_alpha   90.00
_cell.angle_beta   90.00
_cell.angle_gamma   90.00
#
_symmetry.space_group_name_H-M   'P 1'
#
loop_
_entity.id
_entity.type
_entity.pdbx_description
1 polymer ?
#
loop_
_entity_poly.entity_id
_entity_poly.type
_entity_poly.pdbx_seq_one_letter_code
_entity_poly.pdbx_strand_id
1 'polypeptide(L)'
;MINDTYRRRAEIEPCYETRSRPTALQIYQWLPRTNCRECGEVTCLAFAARLLLGEQSIGRSRPLFTGEYRHLKEAMLELVAALGYAIPEET
;
A
#
# COMPACT_ATOMS: atom_id res chain seq x y z
N MET A 1 9.93 24.05 -12.57
CA MET A 1 10.35 24.76 -13.81
C MET A 1 10.36 23.75 -14.96
N ILE A 2 9.54 23.97 -15.99
CA ILE A 2 9.45 23.07 -17.17
C ILE A 2 10.74 23.12 -18.01
N ASN A 3 11.39 24.30 -18.06
CA ASN A 3 12.57 24.55 -18.90
C ASN A 3 13.86 23.84 -18.43
N ASP A 4 13.98 23.51 -17.14
CA ASP A 4 15.13 22.75 -16.60
C ASP A 4 15.01 21.26 -16.92
N THR A 5 13.83 20.67 -16.74
CA THR A 5 13.55 19.29 -17.13
C THR A 5 13.78 19.09 -18.63
N TYR A 6 13.36 20.06 -19.46
CA TYR A 6 13.60 20.01 -20.91
C TYR A 6 15.09 20.05 -21.27
N ARG A 7 15.89 20.89 -20.61
CA ARG A 7 17.35 20.98 -20.83
C ARG A 7 18.06 19.66 -20.52
N ARG A 8 17.63 18.95 -19.49
CA ARG A 8 18.24 17.70 -19.01
C ARG A 8 17.59 16.45 -19.59
N ARG A 9 16.69 16.57 -20.56
CA ARG A 9 15.93 15.42 -21.11
C ARG A 9 16.81 14.29 -21.63
N ALA A 10 18.02 14.61 -22.10
CA ALA A 10 18.99 13.63 -22.60
C ALA A 10 19.64 12.79 -21.48
N GLU A 11 19.60 13.27 -20.24
CA GLU A 11 20.08 12.57 -19.03
C GLU A 11 18.98 11.72 -18.39
N ILE A 12 17.71 11.92 -18.77
CA ILE A 12 16.56 11.23 -18.17
C ILE A 12 16.33 9.93 -18.93
N GLU A 13 16.66 8.81 -18.31
CA GLU A 13 16.31 7.49 -18.85
C GLU A 13 14.86 7.14 -18.45
N PRO A 14 13.94 6.99 -19.43
CA PRO A 14 12.59 6.53 -19.15
C PRO A 14 12.59 5.08 -18.66
N CYS A 15 11.92 4.82 -17.54
CA CYS A 15 11.70 3.47 -17.06
C CYS A 15 10.64 2.77 -17.92
N TYR A 16 11.06 1.81 -18.74
CA TYR A 16 10.17 1.01 -19.59
C TYR A 16 9.62 -0.24 -18.88
N GLU A 17 10.00 -0.47 -17.62
CA GLU A 17 9.46 -1.59 -16.84
C GLU A 17 7.98 -1.34 -16.52
N THR A 18 7.16 -2.37 -16.74
CA THR A 18 5.76 -2.30 -16.36
C THR A 18 5.65 -2.47 -14.85
N ARG A 19 5.39 -1.38 -14.12
CA ARG A 19 5.02 -1.45 -12.71
C ARG A 19 3.64 -2.12 -12.61
N SER A 20 3.64 -3.41 -12.28
CA SER A 20 2.40 -4.15 -12.10
C SER A 20 1.73 -3.70 -10.81
N ARG A 21 0.48 -3.26 -10.92
CA ARG A 21 -0.34 -2.95 -9.75
C ARG A 21 -0.65 -4.26 -9.02
N PRO A 22 -0.42 -4.33 -7.69
CA PRO A 22 -0.75 -5.53 -6.92
C PRO A 22 -2.24 -5.86 -7.02
N THR A 23 -2.54 -7.15 -6.99
CA THR A 23 -3.91 -7.66 -6.87
C THR A 23 -4.38 -7.63 -5.41
N ALA A 24 -5.69 -7.64 -5.18
CA ALA A 24 -6.25 -7.76 -3.83
C ALA A 24 -5.77 -9.03 -3.11
N LEU A 25 -5.52 -10.11 -3.86
CA LEU A 25 -5.00 -11.36 -3.32
C LEU A 25 -3.55 -11.22 -2.83
N GLN A 26 -2.69 -10.49 -3.55
CA GLN A 26 -1.32 -10.21 -3.10
C GLN A 26 -1.33 -9.37 -1.82
N ILE A 27 -2.15 -8.31 -1.77
CA ILE A 27 -2.35 -7.51 -0.55
C ILE A 27 -2.81 -8.40 0.61
N TYR A 28 -3.77 -9.29 0.37
CA TYR A 28 -4.26 -10.22 1.38
C TYR A 28 -3.16 -11.14 1.96
N GLN A 29 -2.17 -11.55 1.15
CA GLN A 29 -1.05 -12.38 1.62
C GLN A 29 -0.14 -11.63 2.61
N TRP A 30 -0.10 -10.30 2.53
CA TRP A 30 0.67 -9.45 3.43
C TRP A 30 -0.13 -8.96 4.64
N LEU A 31 -1.37 -9.42 4.82
CA LEU A 31 -2.17 -9.14 6.01
C LEU A 31 -2.02 -10.25 7.07
N PRO A 32 -2.34 -9.96 8.34
CA PRO A 32 -2.35 -10.96 9.42
C PRO A 32 -3.38 -12.09 9.23
N ARG A 33 -4.34 -11.95 8.30
CA ARG A 33 -5.38 -12.94 7.95
C ARG A 33 -6.23 -13.42 9.14
N THR A 34 -6.34 -12.60 10.19
CA THR A 34 -7.11 -12.92 11.40
C THR A 34 -8.63 -12.78 11.21
N ASN A 35 -9.07 -12.11 10.13
CA ASN A 35 -10.48 -11.74 9.91
C ASN A 35 -11.11 -11.06 11.15
N CYS A 36 -10.35 -10.22 11.85
CA CYS A 36 -10.73 -9.59 13.12
C CYS A 36 -12.01 -8.74 13.06
N ARG A 37 -12.40 -8.25 11.87
CA ARG A 37 -13.52 -7.31 11.63
C ARG A 37 -13.41 -5.96 12.33
N GLU A 38 -12.31 -5.69 13.03
CA GLU A 38 -12.06 -4.40 13.70
C GLU A 38 -11.92 -3.23 12.72
N CYS A 39 -11.56 -3.53 11.46
CA CYS A 39 -11.50 -2.55 10.37
C CYS A 39 -12.86 -2.25 9.72
N GLY A 40 -13.93 -2.96 10.13
CA GLY A 40 -15.30 -2.83 9.60
C GLY A 40 -15.62 -3.76 8.43
N GLU A 41 -14.66 -4.58 7.98
CA GLU A 41 -14.83 -5.51 6.86
C GLU A 41 -15.06 -6.94 7.34
N VAL A 42 -15.89 -7.71 6.61
CA VAL A 42 -16.26 -9.09 6.99
C VAL A 42 -15.07 -10.04 6.94
N THR A 43 -14.13 -9.80 6.01
CA THR A 43 -12.91 -10.60 5.81
C THR A 43 -11.71 -9.71 5.52
N CYS A 44 -10.50 -10.21 5.78
CA CYS A 44 -9.26 -9.55 5.40
C CYS A 44 -9.11 -9.39 3.88
N LEU A 45 -9.73 -10.28 3.07
CA LEU A 45 -9.75 -10.14 1.62
C LEU A 45 -10.63 -8.96 1.17
N ALA A 46 -11.79 -8.77 1.82
CA ALA A 46 -12.62 -7.59 1.58
C ALA A 46 -11.85 -6.30 1.94
N PHE A 47 -11.17 -6.29 3.09
CA PHE A 47 -10.27 -5.19 3.45
C PHE A 47 -9.17 -4.95 2.41
N ALA A 48 -8.50 -6.00 1.93
CA ALA A 48 -7.47 -5.89 0.90
C ALA A 48 -8.00 -5.28 -0.41
N ALA A 49 -9.21 -5.66 -0.83
CA ALA A 49 -9.85 -5.09 -2.01
C ALA A 49 -10.18 -3.60 -1.83
N ARG A 50 -10.71 -3.20 -0.67
CA ARG A 50 -11.01 -1.79 -0.39
C ARG A 50 -9.77 -0.93 -0.22
N LEU A 51 -8.71 -1.49 0.36
CA LEU A 51 -7.39 -0.85 0.42
C LEU A 51 -6.83 -0.63 -0.99
N LEU A 52 -6.94 -1.63 -1.88
CA LEU A 52 -6.51 -1.51 -3.28
C LEU A 52 -7.26 -0.41 -4.05
N LEU A 53 -8.53 -0.18 -3.71
CA LEU A 53 -9.38 0.87 -4.29
C LEU A 53 -9.16 2.25 -3.62
N GLY A 54 -8.40 2.33 -2.53
CA GLY A 54 -8.21 3.57 -1.76
C GLY A 54 -9.42 3.97 -0.90
N GLU A 55 -10.41 3.07 -0.73
CA GLU A 55 -11.61 3.31 0.08
C GLU A 55 -11.38 3.07 1.57
N GLN A 56 -10.27 2.40 1.93
CA GLN A 56 -9.88 2.09 3.29
C GLN A 56 -8.42 2.44 3.54
N SER A 57 -8.12 2.90 4.75
CA SER A 57 -6.75 3.18 5.18
C SER A 57 -6.12 1.95 5.84
N ILE A 58 -4.83 1.73 5.58
CA ILE A 58 -4.04 0.67 6.22
C ILE A 58 -4.09 0.76 7.75
N GLY A 59 -4.19 1.97 8.31
CA GLY A 59 -4.29 2.23 9.75
C GLY A 59 -5.51 1.61 10.43
N ARG A 60 -6.55 1.23 9.68
CA ARG A 60 -7.72 0.54 10.24
C ARG A 60 -7.46 -0.94 10.53
N SER A 61 -6.39 -1.53 9.99
CA SER A 61 -5.96 -2.88 10.32
C SER A 61 -5.25 -2.90 11.68
N ARG A 62 -5.99 -2.80 12.78
CA ARG A 62 -5.41 -2.80 14.14
C ARG A 62 -4.45 -3.97 14.42
N PRO A 63 -4.74 -5.22 14.00
CA PRO A 63 -3.80 -6.33 14.18
C PRO A 63 -2.46 -6.10 13.49
N LEU A 64 -2.40 -5.36 12.37
CA LEU A 64 -1.13 -5.12 11.67
C LEU A 64 -0.18 -4.21 12.48
N PHE A 65 -0.72 -3.40 13.39
CA PHE A 65 0.06 -2.50 14.25
C PHE A 65 0.36 -3.11 15.62
N THR A 66 -0.05 -4.36 15.87
CA THR A 66 0.45 -5.09 17.03
C THR A 66 1.88 -5.54 16.75
N GLY A 67 2.74 -5.53 17.76
CA GLY A 67 4.17 -5.82 17.59
C GLY A 67 4.50 -7.20 17.00
N GLU A 68 3.50 -8.10 16.94
CA GLU A 68 3.56 -9.46 16.41
C GLU A 68 3.75 -9.52 14.88
N TYR A 69 3.19 -8.56 14.13
CA TYR A 69 3.18 -8.57 12.66
C TYR A 69 4.11 -7.54 12.04
N ARG A 70 5.19 -7.16 12.74
CA ARG A 70 6.12 -6.09 12.33
C ARG A 70 6.67 -6.26 10.91
N HIS A 71 7.07 -7.48 10.56
CA HIS A 71 7.59 -7.82 9.23
C HIS A 71 6.54 -7.64 8.11
N LEU A 72 5.25 -7.82 8.42
CA LEU A 72 4.15 -7.56 7.48
C LEU A 72 3.82 -6.07 7.43
N LYS A 73 3.90 -5.36 8.57
CA LYS A 73 3.65 -3.92 8.66
C LYS A 73 4.57 -3.14 7.73
N GLU A 74 5.88 -3.40 7.78
CA GLU A 74 6.88 -2.69 6.96
C GLU A 74 6.60 -2.87 5.46
N ALA A 75 6.46 -4.11 5.00
CA ALA A 75 6.14 -4.42 3.61
C ALA A 75 4.80 -3.79 3.17
N MET A 76 3.81 -3.75 4.06
CA MET A 76 2.51 -3.14 3.75
C MET A 76 2.58 -1.63 3.61
N LEU A 77 3.36 -0.95 4.45
CA LEU A 77 3.55 0.50 4.37
C LEU A 77 4.29 0.88 3.08
N GLU A 78 5.32 0.14 2.70
CA GLU A 78 6.03 0.35 1.42
C GLU A 78 5.10 0.18 0.22
N LEU A 79 4.24 -0.86 0.23
CA LEU A 79 3.29 -1.07 -0.85
C LEU A 79 2.27 0.07 -0.94
N VAL A 80 1.71 0.51 0.20
CA VAL A 80 0.72 1.58 0.24
C VAL A 80 1.32 2.91 -0.22
N ALA A 81 2.57 3.20 0.15
CA ALA A 81 3.34 4.34 -0.37
C ALA A 81 3.53 4.25 -1.89
N ALA A 82 3.95 3.09 -2.40
CA ALA A 82 4.17 2.87 -3.83
C ALA A 82 2.88 2.98 -4.67
N LEU A 83 1.73 2.66 -4.07
CA LEU A 83 0.41 2.84 -4.68
C LEU A 83 -0.07 4.30 -4.69
N GLY A 84 0.63 5.21 -3.99
CA GLY A 84 0.26 6.62 -3.88
C GLY A 84 -0.89 6.88 -2.91
N TYR A 85 -1.19 5.94 -2.01
CA TYR A 85 -2.22 6.10 -0.99
C TYR A 85 -1.66 6.72 0.28
N ALA A 86 -2.47 7.54 0.96
CA ALA A 86 -2.09 8.21 2.18
C ALA A 86 -1.81 7.19 3.30
N ILE A 87 -0.56 7.16 3.77
CA ILE A 87 -0.21 6.50 5.03
C ILE A 87 -0.73 7.39 6.15
N PRO A 88 -1.50 6.87 7.12
CA PRO A 88 -1.90 7.66 8.27
C PRO A 88 -0.64 8.06 9.04
N GLU A 89 -0.44 9.37 9.26
CA GLU A 89 0.62 9.88 10.12
C GLU A 89 0.47 9.28 11.51
N GLU A 90 1.52 8.60 11.98
CA GLU A 90 1.61 8.08 13.35
C GLU A 90 1.55 9.30 14.30
N THR A 91 0.38 9.57 14.88
CA THR A 91 0.21 10.54 15.99
C THR A 91 0.31 9.81 17.32
#